data_AF-A0AAW8IHM4-F1
#
_entry.id   AF-A0AAW8IHM4-F1
#
_cell.length_a   1.000
_cell.length_b   1.000
_cell.length_c   1.000
_cell.angle_alpha   90.00
_cell.angle_beta   90.00
_cell.angle_gamma   90.00
#
_symmetry.space_group_name_H-M   'P 1'
#
loop_
_entity.id
_entity.type
_entity.pdbx_description
1 polymer ?
#
loop_
_entity_poly.entity_id
_entity_poly.type
_entity_poly.pdbx_seq_one_letter_code
_entity_poly.pdbx_strand_id
1 'polypeptide(L)'
;MTHKKRVKDLKSFYKNCMWFTIVAGFILIRNFIKDNGTDHNFQGWFILTVWAIILGVKAVNLFIFDAEWENQILDEELNKSKKPINF
;
A
#
# COMPACT_ATOMS: atom_id res chain seq x y z
N MET A 1 18.64 1.66 6.28
CA MET A 1 17.38 2.15 6.87
C MET A 1 17.01 1.22 8.04
N THR A 2 16.77 1.68 9.27
CA THR A 2 16.61 0.78 10.43
C THR A 2 15.34 -0.09 10.28
N HIS A 3 15.46 -1.42 10.38
CA HIS A 3 14.36 -2.41 10.22
C HIS A 3 13.06 -2.06 10.97
N LYS A 4 13.17 -1.32 12.09
CA LYS A 4 12.03 -0.83 12.88
C LYS A 4 11.12 0.14 12.10
N LYS A 5 11.67 0.94 11.18
CA LYS A 5 10.92 1.90 10.37
C LYS A 5 10.05 1.20 9.34
N ARG A 6 10.61 0.20 8.64
CA ARG A 6 9.87 -0.60 7.63
C ARG A 6 8.69 -1.37 8.24
N VAL A 7 8.89 -1.98 9.42
CA VAL A 7 7.81 -2.67 10.15
C VAL A 7 6.72 -1.68 10.60
N LYS A 8 7.10 -0.48 11.03
CA LYS A 8 6.14 0.57 11.41
C LYS A 8 5.31 1.04 10.22
N ASP A 9 5.93 1.24 9.06
CA ASP A 9 5.27 1.69 7.85
C ASP A 9 4.34 0.60 7.29
N LEU A 10 4.78 -0.66 7.28
CA LEU A 10 3.95 -1.82 6.94
C LEU A 10 2.74 -1.95 7.88
N LYS A 11 2.94 -1.83 9.20
CA LYS A 11 1.84 -1.87 10.19
C LYS A 11 0.84 -0.74 9.99
N SER A 12 1.31 0.46 9.65
CA SER A 12 0.47 1.61 9.35
C SER A 12 -0.34 1.41 8.06
N PHE A 13 0.29 0.83 7.03
CA PHE A 13 -0.39 0.47 5.78
C PHE A 13 -1.51 -0.55 6.02
N TYR A 14 -1.22 -1.67 6.70
CA TYR A 14 -2.24 -2.67 7.04
C TYR A 14 -3.39 -2.10 7.87
N LYS A 15 -3.11 -1.18 8.80
CA LYS A 15 -4.15 -0.49 9.57
C LYS A 15 -5.06 0.35 8.67
N ASN A 16 -4.52 1.05 7.69
CA ASN A 16 -5.31 1.82 6.73
C ASN A 16 -6.12 0.91 5.80
N CYS A 17 -5.54 -0.19 5.31
CA CYS A 17 -6.27 -1.18 4.51
C CYS A 17 -7.43 -1.80 5.31
N MET A 18 -7.21 -2.15 6.58
CA MET A 18 -8.24 -2.70 7.44
C MET A 18 -9.42 -1.72 7.60
N TRP A 19 -9.13 -0.44 7.89
CA TRP A 19 -10.17 0.59 7.98
C TRP A 19 -10.91 0.80 6.67
N PHE A 20 -10.19 0.82 5.55
CA PHE A 20 -10.80 0.92 4.23
C PHE A 20 -11.77 -0.25 3.98
N THR A 21 -11.36 -1.48 4.25
CA THR A 21 -12.22 -2.67 4.07
C THR A 21 -13.47 -2.60 4.93
N ILE A 22 -13.36 -2.14 6.18
CA ILE A 22 -14.51 -1.97 7.09
C ILE A 22 -15.49 -0.93 6.53
N VAL A 23 -14.98 0.24 6.14
CA VAL A 23 -15.81 1.34 5.63
C VAL A 23 -16.44 0.99 4.29
N ALA A 24 -15.65 0.43 3.36
CA ALA A 24 -16.12 -0.02 2.06
C ALA A 24 -17.17 -1.12 2.21
N GLY A 25 -16.91 -2.12 3.05
CA GLY A 25 -17.85 -3.21 3.35
C GLY A 25 -19.17 -2.67 3.91
N PHE A 26 -19.13 -1.74 4.86
CA PHE A 26 -20.34 -1.13 5.40
C PHE A 26 -21.16 -0.38 4.33
N ILE A 27 -20.51 0.41 3.47
CA ILE A 27 -21.18 1.15 2.40
C ILE A 27 -21.78 0.18 1.36
N LEU A 28 -21.03 -0.85 0.96
CA LEU A 28 -21.49 -1.84 0.00
C LEU A 28 -22.67 -2.66 0.53
N ILE A 29 -22.59 -3.14 1.78
CA ILE A 29 -23.69 -3.88 2.43
C ILE A 29 -24.93 -2.99 2.57
N ARG A 30 -24.76 -1.72 2.98
CA ARG A 30 -25.88 -0.78 3.08
C ARG A 30 -26.53 -0.54 1.72
N ASN A 31 -25.75 -0.35 0.66
CA ASN A 31 -26.28 -0.19 -0.69
C ASN A 31 -27.00 -1.45 -1.18
N PHE A 32 -26.43 -2.63 -0.91
CA PHE A 32 -27.02 -3.92 -1.27
C PHE A 32 -28.35 -4.19 -0.55
N ILE A 33 -28.49 -3.80 0.72
CA ILE A 33 -29.76 -3.94 1.47
C ILE A 33 -30.80 -2.88 1.04
N LYS A 34 -30.35 -1.70 0.60
CA LYS A 34 -31.22 -0.56 0.23
C LYS A 34 -31.77 -0.66 -1.21
N ASP A 35 -31.62 -1.77 -1.90
CA ASP A 35 -31.95 -1.99 -3.31
C ASP A 35 -33.47 -1.98 -3.67
N ASN A 36 -34.28 -1.20 -2.92
CA ASN A 36 -35.65 -0.82 -3.24
C ASN A 36 -35.81 0.68 -3.57
N GLY A 37 -34.72 1.46 -3.64
CA GLY A 37 -34.80 2.90 -3.90
C GLY A 37 -33.55 3.46 -4.58
N THR A 38 -33.72 3.92 -5.81
CA THR A 38 -32.74 4.52 -6.73
C THR A 38 -32.18 5.88 -6.25
N ASP A 39 -31.67 5.95 -5.02
CA ASP A 39 -30.81 7.06 -4.63
C ASP A 39 -29.37 6.74 -5.05
N HIS A 40 -28.98 7.21 -6.23
CA HIS A 40 -27.61 7.14 -6.72
C HIS A 40 -26.68 7.89 -5.75
N ASN A 41 -26.14 7.20 -4.74
CA ASN A 41 -25.15 7.71 -3.79
C ASN A 41 -23.77 7.87 -4.47
N PHE A 42 -23.70 8.68 -5.53
CA PHE A 42 -22.50 8.94 -6.34
C PHE A 42 -21.31 9.42 -5.49
N GLN A 43 -21.60 10.21 -4.45
CA GLN A 43 -20.60 10.78 -3.56
C GLN A 43 -19.88 9.72 -2.70
N GLY A 44 -20.60 8.66 -2.28
CA GLY A 44 -20.03 7.56 -1.49
C GLY A 44 -19.11 6.66 -2.30
N TRP A 45 -19.36 6.51 -3.61
CA TRP A 45 -18.47 5.76 -4.50
C TRP A 45 -17.21 6.56 -4.83
N PHE A 46 -17.34 7.87 -5.09
CA PHE A 46 -16.20 8.72 -5.40
C PHE A 46 -15.14 8.72 -4.29
N ILE A 47 -15.56 8.86 -3.03
CA ILE A 47 -14.64 8.84 -1.88
C ILE A 47 -13.92 7.50 -1.74
N LEU A 48 -14.63 6.38 -1.97
CA LEU A 48 -14.04 5.04 -1.92
C LEU A 48 -13.03 4.84 -3.04
N THR A 49 -13.33 5.29 -4.25
CA THR A 49 -12.41 5.19 -5.40
C THR A 49 -11.13 5.99 -5.16
N VAL A 50 -11.23 7.24 -4.72
CA VAL A 50 -10.04 8.06 -4.42
C VAL A 50 -9.21 7.42 -3.31
N TRP A 51 -9.86 6.94 -2.25
CA TRP A 51 -9.15 6.31 -1.14
C TRP A 51 -8.47 4.99 -1.54
N ALA A 52 -9.10 4.21 -2.42
CA ALA A 52 -8.52 3.00 -3.00
C ALA A 52 -7.28 3.31 -3.85
N ILE A 53 -7.31 4.36 -4.69
CA ILE A 53 -6.16 4.79 -5.48
C ILE A 53 -4.98 5.17 -4.57
N ILE A 54 -5.24 5.93 -3.50
CA ILE A 54 -4.20 6.32 -2.52
C ILE A 54 -3.56 5.07 -1.88
N LEU A 55 -4.36 4.07 -1.53
CA LEU A 55 -3.85 2.79 -1.00
C LEU A 55 -3.05 2.02 -2.04
N GLY A 56 -3.48 2.00 -3.30
CA GLY A 56 -2.77 1.37 -4.41
C GLY A 56 -1.38 1.98 -4.62
N VAL A 57 -1.29 3.32 -4.69
CA VAL A 57 0.00 4.02 -4.80
C VAL A 57 0.90 3.72 -3.62
N LYS A 58 0.35 3.71 -2.38
CA LYS A 58 1.11 3.33 -1.18
C LYS A 58 1.61 1.90 -1.24
N ALA A 59 0.82 0.96 -1.76
CA ALA A 59 1.23 -0.43 -1.91
C ALA A 59 2.40 -0.55 -2.90
N VAL A 60 2.31 0.07 -4.08
CA VAL A 60 3.39 0.06 -5.07
C VAL A 60 4.68 0.62 -4.50
N ASN A 61 4.62 1.75 -3.79
CA ASN A 61 5.80 2.33 -3.15
C ASN A 61 6.39 1.42 -2.07
N LEU A 62 5.55 0.81 -1.23
CA LEU A 62 5.99 -0.02 -0.11
C LEU A 62 6.56 -1.39 -0.54
N PHE A 63 6.01 -1.97 -1.61
CA PHE A 63 6.35 -3.33 -2.03
C PHE A 63 7.31 -3.39 -3.22
N ILE A 64 7.19 -2.47 -4.19
CA ILE A 64 8.00 -2.49 -5.42
C ILE A 64 9.19 -1.55 -5.26
N PHE A 65 8.92 -0.27 -4.99
CA PHE A 65 9.97 0.75 -5.00
C PHE A 65 10.99 0.58 -3.85
N ASP A 66 10.51 0.24 -2.65
CA ASP A 66 11.38 -0.05 -1.50
C ASP A 66 12.24 -1.32 -1.72
N ALA A 67 11.67 -2.36 -2.32
CA ALA A 67 12.37 -3.62 -2.56
C ALA A 67 13.42 -3.52 -3.68
N GLU A 68 13.09 -2.80 -4.75
CA GLU A 68 14.00 -2.57 -5.88
C GLU A 68 15.18 -1.69 -5.46
N TRP A 69 14.93 -0.65 -4.65
CA TRP A 69 15.98 0.17 -4.06
C TRP A 69 16.86 -0.60 -3.06
N GLU A 70 16.25 -1.43 -2.19
CA GLU A 70 17.00 -2.27 -1.23
C GLU A 70 17.93 -3.25 -1.96
N ASN A 71 17.46 -3.85 -3.06
CA ASN A 71 18.29 -4.73 -3.90
C ASN A 71 19.41 -3.99 -4.62
N GLN A 72 19.17 -2.78 -5.16
CA GLN A 72 20.22 -2.00 -5.83
C GLN A 72 21.37 -1.65 -4.88
N ILE A 73 21.06 -1.23 -3.66
CA ILE A 73 22.10 -0.90 -2.67
C ILE A 73 22.87 -2.15 -2.24
N LEU A 74 22.19 -3.28 -2.05
CA LEU A 74 22.85 -4.55 -1.75
C LEU A 74 23.82 -4.95 -2.87
N ASP A 75 23.41 -4.83 -4.13
CA ASP A 75 24.27 -5.15 -5.27
C ASP A 75 25.47 -4.19 -5.39
N GLU A 76 25.28 -2.90 -5.13
CA GLU A 76 26.38 -1.92 -5.07
C GLU A 76 27.37 -2.22 -3.94
N GLU A 77 26.88 -2.60 -2.75
CA GLU A 77 27.72 -2.98 -1.62
C GLU A 77 28.48 -4.30 -1.88
N LEU A 78 27.81 -5.31 -2.44
CA LEU A 78 28.43 -6.59 -2.81
C LEU A 78 29.49 -6.41 -3.90
N ASN A 79 29.23 -5.58 -4.92
CA ASN A 79 30.19 -5.29 -5.98
C ASN A 79 31.37 -4.42 -5.49
N LYS A 80 31.14 -3.48 -4.56
CA LYS A 80 32.25 -2.76 -3.88
C LYS A 80 33.13 -3.69 -3.05
N SER A 81 32.53 -4.66 -2.35
CA SER A 81 33.24 -5.68 -1.59
C SER A 81 34.03 -6.65 -2.47
N LYS A 82 33.61 -6.86 -3.73
CA LYS A 82 34.23 -7.79 -4.67
C LYS A 82 35.43 -7.23 -5.45
N LYS A 83 35.93 -6.02 -5.14
CA LYS A 83 37.15 -5.51 -5.78
C LYS A 83 38.28 -6.55 -5.62
N PRO A 84 38.85 -7.05 -6.74
CA PRO A 84 39.87 -8.08 -6.67
C PRO A 84 41.07 -7.52 -5.91
N ILE A 85 41.50 -8.23 -4.86
CA ILE A 85 42.80 -8.01 -4.24
C ILE A 85 43.81 -8.43 -5.30
N ASN A 86 44.40 -7.46 -5.99
CA ASN A 86 45.55 -7.71 -6.86
C ASN A 86 46.72 -8.12 -5.97
N PHE A 87 47.16 -9.38 -6.11
CA PHE A 87 48.44 -9.89 -5.59
C PHE A 87 49.54 -9.65 -6.60
#